data_AF-A0A830CMV7-F1
#
_entry.id   AF-A0A830CMV7-F1
#
_cell.length_a   1.000
_cell.length_b   1.000
_cell.length_c   1.000
_cell.angle_alpha   90.00
_cell.angle_beta   90.00
_cell.angle_gamma   90.00
#
_symmetry.space_group_name_H-M   'P 1'
#
loop_
_entity.id
_entity.type
_entity.pdbx_description
1 polymer ?
#
loop_
_entity_poly.entity_id
_entity_poly.type
_entity_poly.pdbx_seq_one_letter_code
_entity_poly.pdbx_strand_id
1 'polypeptide(L)'
;MVVIQGGIGPAGLSAEDLHVLDLTQQRPRWHRVVVQGPGPGPRYGHVMALVGQRYLMAIGGNDGKRPLADVWALDTAAKPYEWRKLEPEGEGPPPCM
;
A
#
# COMPACT_ATOMS: atom_id res chain seq x y z
N MET A 1 10.23 -3.35 10.57
CA MET A 1 8.88 -2.75 10.66
C MET A 1 7.93 -3.60 9.84
N VAL A 2 6.66 -3.72 10.23
CA VAL A 2 5.60 -4.30 9.39
C VAL A 2 4.76 -3.16 8.87
N VAL A 3 4.43 -3.15 7.58
CA VAL A 3 3.58 -2.11 6.98
C VAL A 3 2.30 -2.75 6.48
N ILE A 4 1.16 -2.13 6.79
CA ILE A 4 -0.17 -2.59 6.40
C ILE A 4 -0.94 -1.43 5.77
N GLN A 5 -1.60 -1.70 4.66
CA GLN A 5 -2.58 -0.84 4.01
C GLN A 5 -3.76 -1.70 3.57
N GLY A 6 -4.99 -1.17 3.61
CA GLY A 6 -6.18 -1.85 3.10
C GLY A 6 -6.61 -3.08 3.91
N GLY A 7 -7.20 -4.05 3.22
CA GLY A 7 -7.84 -5.25 3.81
C GLY A 7 -9.36 -5.22 3.74
N ILE A 8 -9.98 -6.32 4.18
CA ILE A 8 -11.44 -6.49 4.24
C ILE A 8 -11.84 -6.91 5.64
N GLY A 9 -12.86 -6.26 6.20
CA GLY A 9 -13.43 -6.57 7.50
C GLY A 9 -14.96 -6.66 7.46
N PRO A 10 -15.62 -6.90 8.61
CA PRO A 10 -17.07 -7.02 8.68
C PRO A 10 -17.84 -5.79 8.18
N ALA A 11 -17.20 -4.61 8.23
CA ALA A 11 -17.75 -3.35 7.74
C ALA A 11 -17.43 -3.07 6.25
N GLY A 12 -16.83 -4.01 5.53
CA GLY A 12 -16.39 -3.85 4.15
C GLY A 12 -14.89 -3.57 4.03
N LEU A 13 -14.49 -2.86 2.98
CA LEU A 13 -13.09 -2.52 2.73
C LEU A 13 -12.54 -1.60 3.82
N SER A 14 -11.35 -1.91 4.29
CA SER A 14 -10.61 -1.03 5.19
C SER A 14 -10.25 0.28 4.51
N ALA A 15 -10.13 1.34 5.30
CA ALA A 15 -9.67 2.64 4.84
C ALA A 15 -8.26 2.56 4.20
N GLU A 16 -7.91 3.58 3.41
CA GLU A 16 -6.61 3.73 2.73
C GLU A 16 -5.43 4.01 3.68
N ASP A 17 -5.65 3.88 4.98
CA ASP A 17 -4.68 4.26 5.98
C ASP A 17 -3.47 3.33 5.99
N LEU A 18 -2.30 3.94 5.89
CA LEU A 18 -1.02 3.26 5.99
C LEU A 18 -0.60 3.17 7.47
N HIS A 19 -0.44 1.95 7.97
CA HIS A 19 -0.02 1.66 9.33
C HIS A 19 1.33 0.96 9.36
N VAL A 20 2.14 1.32 10.36
CA VAL A 20 3.45 0.71 10.61
C VAL A 20 3.46 0.13 12.02
N LEU A 21 3.77 -1.17 12.13
CA LEU A 21 4.19 -1.78 13.38
C LEU A 21 5.69 -1.59 13.54
N ASP A 22 6.05 -0.70 14.45
CA ASP A 22 7.42 -0.54 14.89
C ASP A 22 7.78 -1.65 15.88
N LEU A 23 8.83 -2.38 15.54
CA LEU A 23 9.39 -3.49 16.32
C LEU A 23 10.77 -3.13 16.89
N THR A 24 11.28 -1.90 16.70
CA THR A 24 12.59 -1.49 17.23
C THR A 24 12.52 -1.13 18.72
N GLN A 25 11.32 -0.92 19.24
CA GLN A 25 11.06 -0.63 20.66
C GLN A 25 10.86 -1.93 21.45
N GLN A 26 11.16 -1.92 22.76
CA GLN A 26 10.90 -3.07 23.63
C GLN A 26 9.43 -3.53 23.63
N ARG A 27 8.50 -2.58 23.40
CA ARG A 27 7.08 -2.85 23.23
C ARG A 27 6.69 -2.45 21.81
N PRO A 28 6.27 -3.40 20.96
CA PRO A 28 5.77 -3.10 19.62
C PRO A 28 4.67 -2.03 19.64
N ARG A 29 4.73 -1.08 18.71
CA ARG A 29 3.75 0.01 18.60
C ARG A 29 3.26 0.20 17.18
N TRP A 30 1.96 0.42 17.04
CA TRP A 30 1.37 0.84 15.78
C TRP A 30 1.46 2.36 15.63
N HIS A 31 1.83 2.79 14.43
CA HIS A 31 1.86 4.19 14.02
C HIS A 31 1.06 4.33 12.73
N ARG A 32 0.20 5.35 12.66
CA ARG A 32 -0.41 5.75 11.39
C ARG A 32 0.55 6.67 10.65
N VAL A 33 0.80 6.39 9.38
CA VAL A 33 1.61 7.22 8.50
C VAL A 33 0.69 8.20 7.79
N VAL A 34 0.98 9.49 7.93
CA VAL A 34 0.27 10.53 7.19
C VAL A 34 0.81 10.58 5.78
N VAL A 35 -0.04 10.29 4.81
CA VAL A 35 0.26 10.36 3.38
C VAL A 35 -0.59 11.48 2.77
N GLN A 36 0.00 12.24 1.85
CA GLN A 36 -0.68 13.32 1.14
C GLN A 36 -1.03 12.90 -0.29
N GLY A 37 -2.05 13.55 -0.84
CA GLY A 37 -2.51 13.31 -2.19
C GLY A 37 -3.28 12.00 -2.38
N PRO A 38 -3.56 11.61 -3.64
CA PRO A 38 -4.28 10.39 -3.95
C PRO A 38 -3.41 9.16 -3.66
N GLY A 39 -4.03 8.12 -3.09
CA GLY A 39 -3.39 6.84 -2.82
C GLY A 39 -3.93 5.72 -3.70
N PRO A 40 -3.48 4.48 -3.41
CA PRO A 40 -4.01 3.29 -4.06
C PRO A 40 -5.49 3.02 -3.80
N GLY A 41 -6.24 3.78 -3.00
CA GLY A 41 -7.65 3.45 -2.81
C GLY A 41 -7.87 2.29 -1.82
N PRO A 42 -9.10 2.07 -1.36
CA PRO A 42 -9.45 0.92 -0.52
C PRO A 42 -9.34 -0.36 -1.37
N ARG A 43 -8.55 -1.33 -0.91
CA ARG A 43 -8.32 -2.59 -1.63
C ARG A 43 -7.94 -3.73 -0.70
N TYR A 44 -8.21 -4.96 -1.11
CA TYR A 44 -7.73 -6.19 -0.46
C TYR A 44 -6.99 -7.08 -1.47
N GLY A 45 -6.28 -8.10 -0.96
CA GLY A 45 -5.55 -9.07 -1.80
C GLY A 45 -4.42 -8.48 -2.65
N HIS A 46 -3.97 -7.26 -2.36
CA HIS A 46 -2.87 -6.59 -3.05
C HIS A 46 -1.53 -6.99 -2.44
N VAL A 47 -0.47 -6.80 -3.21
CA VAL A 47 0.91 -6.98 -2.75
C VAL A 47 1.46 -5.67 -2.20
N MET A 48 2.10 -5.74 -1.03
CA MET A 48 2.91 -4.67 -0.47
C MET A 48 4.37 -5.13 -0.37
N ALA A 49 5.30 -4.38 -0.93
CA ALA A 49 6.73 -4.73 -0.92
C ALA A 49 7.62 -3.50 -0.72
N LEU A 50 8.65 -3.62 0.11
CA LEU A 50 9.70 -2.60 0.21
C LEU A 50 10.84 -2.95 -0.75
N VAL A 51 11.04 -2.11 -1.77
CA VAL A 51 12.04 -2.30 -2.82
C VAL A 51 13.20 -1.32 -2.61
N GLY A 52 14.43 -1.84 -2.70
CA GLY A 52 15.66 -1.03 -2.57
C GLY A 52 15.78 -0.27 -1.25
N GLN A 53 15.13 -0.76 -0.18
CA GLN A 53 15.05 -0.11 1.14
C GLN A 53 14.53 1.34 1.10
N ARG A 54 13.80 1.71 0.04
CA ARG A 54 13.35 3.09 -0.19
C ARG A 54 11.94 3.20 -0.72
N TYR A 55 11.53 2.33 -1.65
CA TYR A 55 10.23 2.44 -2.29
C TYR A 55 9.28 1.40 -1.72
N LEU A 56 8.24 1.86 -1.05
CA LEU A 56 7.13 1.02 -0.67
C LEU A 56 6.17 0.91 -1.85
N MET A 57 5.99 -0.30 -2.36
CA MET A 57 5.19 -0.60 -3.55
C MET A 57 3.85 -1.20 -3.14
N ALA A 58 2.77 -0.75 -3.76
CA ALA A 58 1.46 -1.40 -3.72
C ALA A 58 1.06 -1.84 -5.13
N ILE A 59 0.75 -3.12 -5.33
CA ILE A 59 0.50 -3.69 -6.65
C ILE A 59 -0.81 -4.47 -6.65
N GLY A 60 -1.71 -4.10 -7.56
CA GLY A 60 -2.96 -4.81 -7.85
C GLY A 60 -3.91 -4.91 -6.66
N GLY A 61 -4.60 -6.04 -6.54
CA GLY A 61 -5.64 -6.31 -5.54
C GLY A 61 -7.05 -6.11 -6.09
N ASN A 62 -8.02 -5.91 -5.21
CA ASN A 62 -9.42 -5.76 -5.58
C ASN A 62 -10.08 -4.63 -4.77
N ASP A 63 -10.79 -3.71 -5.44
CA ASP A 63 -11.49 -2.56 -4.84
C ASP A 63 -12.92 -2.88 -4.38
N GLY A 64 -13.26 -4.17 -4.26
CA GLY A 64 -14.60 -4.65 -3.94
C GLY A 64 -15.58 -4.62 -5.11
N LYS A 65 -15.18 -4.06 -6.26
CA LYS A 65 -15.97 -4.04 -7.50
C LYS A 65 -15.27 -4.75 -8.63
N ARG A 66 -13.94 -4.65 -8.72
CA ARG A 66 -13.13 -5.24 -9.78
C ARG A 66 -11.69 -5.54 -9.34
N PRO A 67 -11.03 -6.48 -10.01
CA PRO A 67 -9.58 -6.63 -9.96
C PRO A 67 -8.87 -5.36 -10.42
N LEU A 68 -7.75 -5.07 -9.78
CA LEU A 68 -6.85 -3.96 -10.07
C LEU A 68 -5.51 -4.51 -10.60
N ALA A 69 -4.91 -3.79 -11.54
CA ALA A 69 -3.57 -4.07 -12.07
C ALA A 69 -2.66 -2.84 -12.01
N ASP A 70 -3.05 -1.83 -11.24
CA ASP A 70 -2.25 -0.62 -11.07
C ASP A 70 -1.08 -0.85 -10.12
N VAL A 71 -0.06 0.00 -10.28
CA VAL A 71 1.15 -0.01 -9.48
C VAL A 71 1.33 1.36 -8.86
N TRP A 72 1.55 1.38 -7.56
CA TRP A 72 1.80 2.59 -6.78
C TRP A 72 3.12 2.48 -6.03
N ALA A 73 3.83 3.59 -5.92
CA ALA A 73 5.07 3.69 -5.18
C ALA A 73 5.04 4.86 -4.22
N LEU A 74 5.57 4.67 -3.01
CA LEU A 74 5.80 5.71 -2.02
C LEU A 74 7.28 5.72 -1.65
N ASP A 75 7.94 6.87 -1.84
CA ASP A 75 9.33 7.07 -1.43
C ASP A 75 9.39 7.30 0.08
N THR A 76 9.89 6.31 0.83
CA THR A 76 9.95 6.37 2.29
C THR A 76 11.06 7.30 2.78
N ALA A 77 11.94 7.78 1.91
CA ALA A 77 12.98 8.75 2.24
C ALA A 77 12.55 10.21 2.00
N ALA A 78 11.47 10.44 1.25
CA ALA A 78 10.97 11.76 0.93
C ALA A 78 9.82 12.18 1.86
N LYS A 79 9.80 13.46 2.26
CA LYS A 79 8.67 14.08 2.96
C LYS A 79 8.19 15.32 2.18
N PRO A 80 6.88 15.55 2.05
CA PRO A 80 5.78 14.73 2.56
C PRO A 80 5.73 13.35 1.91
N TYR A 81 5.19 12.36 2.63
CA TYR A 81 4.96 11.04 2.05
C TYR A 81 3.80 11.15 1.07
N GLU A 82 4.04 10.75 -0.17
CA GLU A 82 3.07 10.83 -1.25
C GLU A 82 3.13 9.56 -2.08
N TRP A 83 1.96 9.03 -2.42
CA TRP A 83 1.86 7.93 -3.37
C TRP A 83 1.97 8.48 -4.79
N ARG A 84 2.72 7.77 -5.62
CA ARG A 84 2.81 8.02 -7.04
C ARG A 84 2.31 6.79 -7.79
N LYS A 85 1.30 6.98 -8.63
CA LYS A 85 0.89 5.97 -9.59
C LYS A 85 1.98 5.83 -10.66
N LEU A 86 2.41 4.61 -10.90
CA LEU A 86 3.34 4.27 -11.96
C LEU A 86 2.56 3.74 -13.16
N GLU A 87 3.12 3.96 -14.35
CA GLU A 87 2.63 3.42 -15.62
C GLU A 87 3.77 2.59 -16.22
N PRO A 88 3.94 1.32 -15.79
CA PRO A 88 5.02 0.47 -16.27
C PRO A 88 4.77 0.07 -17.73
N GLU A 89 5.83 -0.03 -18.51
CA GLU A 89 5.78 -0.55 -19.88
C GLU A 89 5.97 -2.08 -19.91
N GLY A 90 5.39 -2.73 -20.92
CA GLY A 90 5.50 -4.17 -21.14
C GLY A 90 4.32 -5.00 -20.60
N GLU A 91 4.42 -6.32 -20.71
CA GLU A 91 3.39 -7.25 -20.23
C GLU A 91 3.56 -7.48 -18.71
N GLY A 92 2.68 -6.84 -17.94
CA GLY A 92 2.60 -7.01 -16.49
C GLY A 92 1.84 -8.28 -16.09
N PRO A 93 1.85 -8.65 -14.79
CA PRO A 93 1.02 -9.75 -14.32
C PRO A 93 -0.46 -9.47 -14.62
N PRO A 94 -1.25 -10.50 -14.99
CA PRO A 94 -2.67 -10.31 -15.19
C PRO A 94 -3.33 -9.85 -13.88
N PRO A 95 -4.36 -8.98 -13.94
CA PRO A 95 -5.16 -8.66 -12.76
C PRO A 95 -5.80 -9.95 -12.21
N CYS A 96 -5.45 -10.32 -10.97
CA CYS A 96 -6.00 -11.52 -10.33
C CYS A 96 -7.31 -11.18 -9.59
N MET A 97 -8.30 -12.10 -9.65
CA MET A 97 -9.60 -12.02 -8.97
C MET A 97 -9.50 -12.39 -7.49
#